data_AF-A0A7D5P0I8-F1
#
_entry.id   AF-A0A7D5P0I8-F1
#
_cell.length_a   1.000
_cell.length_b   1.000
_cell.length_c   1.000
_cell.angle_alpha   90.00
_cell.angle_beta   90.00
_cell.angle_gamma   90.00
#
_symmetry.space_group_name_H-M   'P 1'
#
loop_
_entity.id
_entity.type
_entity.pdbx_description
1 polymer ?
#
loop_
_entity_poly.entity_id
_entity_poly.type
_entity_poly.pdbx_seq_one_letter_code
_entity_poly.pdbx_strand_id
1 'polypeptide(L)' 'MATYDYTINWSGDIRKGTIECANNEDSKREVKKMLKEIGVPKGKYVFVDIVRRDDGKVVIEEELWMA' A
#
# COMPACT_ATOMS: atom_id res chain seq x y z
N MET A 1 16.99 5.72 3.50
CA MET A 1 15.68 5.27 2.99
C MET A 1 14.71 5.31 4.15
N ALA A 2 13.46 5.70 3.91
CA ALA A 2 12.44 5.68 4.94
C ALA A 2 11.74 4.31 4.93
N THR A 3 11.34 3.83 6.11
CA THR A 3 10.60 2.58 6.23
C THR A 3 9.11 2.86 6.31
N TYR A 4 8.30 2.06 5.62
CA TYR A 4 6.85 2.18 5.62
C TYR A 4 6.24 0.83 6.00
N ASP A 5 5.31 0.87 6.93
CA ASP A 5 4.40 -0.24 7.21
C ASP A 5 3.23 -0.15 6.23
N TYR A 6 2.84 -1.26 5.61
CA TYR A 6 1.67 -1.32 4.75
C TYR A 6 0.70 -2.40 5.22
N THR A 7 -0.58 -2.15 5.01
CA THR A 7 -1.65 -3.14 5.13
C THR A 7 -2.53 -3.06 3.89
N ILE A 8 -2.73 -4.20 3.23
CA ILE A 8 -3.65 -4.36 2.10
C ILE A 8 -4.74 -5.32 2.57
N ASN A 9 -6.00 -4.91 2.45
CA ASN A 9 -7.15 -5.77 2.68
C ASN A 9 -7.96 -5.89 1.40
N TRP A 10 -7.94 -7.08 0.81
CA TRP A 10 -8.67 -7.41 -0.41
C TRP A 10 -9.40 -8.74 -0.28
N SER A 11 -10.73 -8.74 -0.48
CA SER A 11 -11.54 -9.96 -0.51
C SER A 11 -11.38 -10.87 0.73
N GLY A 12 -11.08 -10.30 1.90
CA GLY A 12 -10.84 -11.03 3.15
C GLY A 12 -9.40 -11.54 3.33
N ASP A 13 -8.52 -11.36 2.34
CA ASP A 13 -7.08 -11.56 2.46
C ASP A 13 -6.45 -10.27 3.01
N ILE A 14 -5.84 -10.36 4.19
CA ILE A 14 -5.13 -9.25 4.82
C ILE A 14 -3.63 -9.50 4.70
N ARG A 15 -2.96 -8.68 3.90
CA ARG A 15 -1.49 -8.69 3.78
C ARG A 15 -0.91 -7.49 4.47
N LYS A 16 0.08 -7.72 5.32
CA LYS A 16 0.79 -6.67 6.04
C LYS A 16 2.29 -6.91 5.96
N GLY A 17 3.06 -5.85 5.94
CA GLY A 17 4.51 -5.94 5.91
C GLY A 17 5.18 -4.57 5.94
N THR A 18 6.49 -4.58 5.71
CA THR A 18 7.31 -3.37 5.64
C THR A 18 7.96 -3.24 4.27
N ILE A 19 8.05 -2.01 3.77
CA ILE A 19 8.83 -1.66 2.57
C ILE A 19 9.77 -0.51 2.89
N GLU A 20 10.95 -0.51 2.27
CA GLU A 20 11.88 0.61 2.33
C GLU A 20 11.81 1.39 1.01
N CYS A 21 11.54 2.70 1.09
CA CYS A 21 11.37 3.55 -0.08
C CYS A 21 12.08 4.89 0.12
N ALA A 22 12.41 5.56 -1.00
CA ALA A 22 13.06 6.86 -0.95
C ALA A 22 12.12 7.97 -0.45
N ASN A 23 10.83 7.89 -0.81
CA ASN A 23 9.80 8.85 -0.42
C ASN A 23 8.40 8.19 -0.42
N ASN A 24 7.38 8.99 -0.07
CA ASN A 24 5.99 8.55 0.01
C ASN A 24 5.38 8.14 -1.34
N GLU A 25 5.82 8.72 -2.46
CA GLU A 25 5.28 8.35 -3.77
C GLU A 25 5.84 7.01 -4.26
N ASP A 26 7.11 6.74 -3.96
CA ASP A 26 7.72 5.44 -4.20
C ASP A 26 7.01 4.34 -3.39
N SER A 27 6.67 4.59 -2.12
CA SER A 27 5.96 3.59 -1.29
C SER A 27 4.58 3.26 -1.85
N LYS A 28 3.82 4.27 -2.32
CA LYS A 28 2.56 4.04 -3.04
C LYS A 28 2.77 3.19 -4.29
N ARG A 29 3.80 3.47 -5.09
CA ARG A 29 4.08 2.72 -6.32
C ARG A 29 4.40 1.26 -6.03
N GLU A 30 5.18 0.96 -4.99
CA GLU A 30 5.50 -0.41 -4.62
C GLU A 30 4.26 -1.16 -4.13
N VAL A 31 3.42 -0.54 -3.29
CA VAL A 31 2.15 -1.16 -2.86
C VAL A 31 1.21 -1.40 -4.04
N LYS A 32 1.14 -0.48 -5.01
CA LYS A 32 0.42 -0.68 -6.28
C LYS A 32 0.93 -1.87 -7.09
N LYS A 33 2.25 -2.09 -7.14
CA LYS A 33 2.81 -3.30 -7.78
C LYS A 33 2.33 -4.56 -7.06
N MET A 34 2.31 -4.56 -5.72
CA MET A 34 1.78 -5.69 -4.94
C MET A 34 0.31 -5.95 -5.26
N LEU A 35 -0.54 -4.92 -5.36
CA LEU A 35 -1.94 -5.08 -5.77
C LEU A 35 -2.08 -5.80 -7.13
N LYS A 36 -1.18 -5.51 -8.07
CA LYS A 36 -1.12 -6.21 -9.36
C LYS A 36 -0.66 -7.67 -9.21
N GLU A 37 0.34 -7.93 -8.38
CA GLU A 37 0.88 -9.29 -8.14
C GLU A 37 -0.13 -10.20 -7.44
N ILE A 38 -0.94 -9.66 -6.52
CA ILE A 38 -2.03 -10.41 -5.87
C ILE A 38 -3.27 -10.58 -6.76
N GLY A 39 -3.27 -9.96 -7.95
CA GLY A 39 -4.32 -10.10 -8.94
C GLY A 39 -5.58 -9.28 -8.66
N VAL A 40 -5.49 -8.12 -7.97
CA VAL A 40 -6.66 -7.25 -7.79
C VAL A 40 -7.12 -6.73 -9.16
N PRO A 41 -8.39 -6.98 -9.55
CA PRO A 41 -8.95 -6.43 -10.78
C PRO A 41 -9.02 -4.90 -10.73
N LYS A 42 -8.75 -4.25 -11.86
CA LYS A 42 -8.90 -2.79 -12.00
C LYS A 42 -10.34 -2.34 -11.69
N GLY A 43 -10.49 -1.16 -11.11
CA GLY A 43 -11.78 -0.55 -10.75
C GLY A 43 -12.38 -1.11 -9.46
N LYS A 44 -11.59 -1.80 -8.62
CA LYS A 44 -12.03 -2.29 -7.31
C LYS A 44 -11.55 -1.39 -6.20
N TYR A 45 -12.41 -1.19 -5.21
CA TYR A 45 -12.01 -0.57 -3.95
C TYR A 45 -11.17 -1.57 -3.16
N VAL A 46 -9.98 -1.14 -2.76
CA VAL A 46 -9.07 -1.89 -1.89
C VAL A 46 -8.70 -1.00 -0.73
N PHE A 47 -8.75 -1.55 0.47
CA PHE A 47 -8.28 -0.83 1.66
C PHE A 47 -6.77 -0.99 1.72
N VAL A 48 -6.06 0.13 1.69
CA VAL A 48 -4.61 0.19 1.65
C VAL A 48 -4.15 1.24 2.64
N ASP A 49 -3.62 0.78 3.76
CA ASP A 49 -2.94 1.63 4.72
C ASP A 49 -1.45 1.64 4.42
N ILE A 50 -0.85 2.82 4.32
CA ILE A 50 0.61 3.00 4.26
C ILE A 50 1.00 4.01 5.32
N VAL A 51 1.83 3.60 6.27
CA VAL A 51 2.28 4.44 7.39
C VAL A 51 3.79 4.55 7.35
N ARG A 52 4.32 5.77 7.33
CA ARG A 52 5.76 5.99 7.45
C ARG A 52 6.18 5.76 8.89
N ARG A 53 7.14 4.86 9.11
CA ARG A 53 7.55 4.46 10.45
C ARG A 53 8.38 5.53 11.17
N ASP A 54 9.16 6.30 10.43
CA ASP A 54 10.03 7.36 10.98
C ASP A 54 9.29 8.40 11.80
N ASP A 55 8.07 8.78 11.40
CA ASP A 55 7.26 9.81 12.06
C ASP A 55 5.80 9.38 12.32
N GLY A 56 5.48 8.10 12.11
CA GLY A 56 4.13 7.55 12.28
C GLY A 56 3.10 8.15 11.31
N LYS A 57 3.54 8.88 10.27
CA LYS A 57 2.63 9.62 9.41
C LYS A 57 1.93 8.69 8.43
N VAL A 58 0.59 8.73 8.45
CA VAL A 58 -0.25 8.06 7.46
C VAL A 58 -0.06 8.70 6.09
N VAL A 59 0.20 7.87 5.09
CA VAL A 59 0.48 8.27 3.71
C VAL A 59 -0.73 8.02 2.81
N ILE A 60 -1.43 6.90 3.00
CA ILE A 60 -2.71 6.52 2.38
C ILE A 60 -3.49 5.68 3.40
N GLU A 61 -4.82 5.85 3.44
CA GLU A 61 -5.77 4.99 4.19
C GLU A 61 -6.71 4.20 3.24
N GLU A 62 -7.17 4.80 2.15
CA GLU A 62 -8.04 4.16 1.15
C GLU A 62 -7.69 4.61 -0.27
N GLU A 63 -7.56 3.67 -1.21
CA GLU A 63 -7.33 4.00 -2.63
C GLU A 63 -8.20 3.14 -3.56
N LEU A 64 -8.91 3.81 -4.48
CA LEU A 64 -9.56 3.14 -5.60
C LEU A 64 -8.48 2.62 -6.55
N TRP A 65 -8.35 1.30 -6.66
CA TRP A 65 -7.39 0.67 -7.56
C TRP A 65 -7.82 0.86 -9.02
N MET A 66 -7.30 1.89 -9.68
CA MET A 66 -7.71 2.29 -11.04
C MET A 66 -6.81 1.77 -12.16
N ALA A 67 -5.62 1.22 -11.83
CA ALA A 67 -4.45 0.93 -12.68
C ALA A 67 -4.50 1.23 -14.18
#